data_AF-A0A0F9HDC4-F1
#
_entry.id   AF-A0A0F9HDC4-F1
#
_cell.length_a   1.000
_cell.length_b   1.000
_cell.length_c   1.000
_cell.angle_alpha   90.00
_cell.angle_beta   90.00
_cell.angle_gamma   90.00
#
_symmetry.space_group_name_H-M   'P 1'
#
loop_
_entity.id
_entity.type
_entity.pdbx_description
1 polymer ?
#
loop_
_entity_poly.entity_id
_entity_poly.type
_entity_poly.pdbx_seq_one_letter_code
_entity_poly.pdbx_strand_id
1 'polypeptide(L)'
;MTQKHIQVGWESYQSMVIPKDASDTQIRETRQAFYAGAALLWQSLMLFLDNDAEPTTDDMQRMEDLQVEIDAYGQQLDRDLLKLPTH
;
A
#
# COMPACT_ATOMS: atom_id res chain seq x y z
N MET A 1 2.18 -24.84 5.08
CA MET A 1 1.63 -23.97 4.03
C MET A 1 2.30 -22.63 4.14
N THR A 2 2.76 -22.03 3.05
CA THR A 2 3.42 -20.72 3.07
C THR A 2 2.38 -19.62 3.29
N GLN A 3 2.62 -18.72 4.26
CA GLN A 3 1.76 -17.57 4.52
C GLN A 3 1.84 -16.58 3.36
N LYS A 4 0.70 -16.14 2.82
CA LYS A 4 0.62 -15.22 1.68
C LYS A 4 0.14 -13.84 2.12
N HIS A 5 1.02 -13.03 2.72
CA HIS A 5 0.66 -11.72 3.27
C HIS A 5 0.00 -10.77 2.26
N ILE A 6 0.55 -10.68 1.03
CA ILE A 6 0.01 -9.80 -0.01
C ILE A 6 -1.37 -10.28 -0.50
N GLN A 7 -1.60 -11.60 -0.55
CA GLN A 7 -2.90 -12.16 -0.94
C GLN A 7 -3.98 -11.84 0.10
N VAL A 8 -3.66 -11.96 1.39
CA VAL A 8 -4.57 -11.58 2.47
C VAL A 8 -4.90 -10.08 2.38
N GLY A 9 -3.90 -9.23 2.15
CA GLY A 9 -4.12 -7.80 1.93
C GLY A 9 -5.03 -7.52 0.72
N TRP A 10 -4.84 -8.23 -0.39
CA TRP A 10 -5.72 -8.13 -1.55
C TRP A 10 -7.16 -8.53 -1.23
N GLU A 11 -7.37 -9.64 -0.52
CA GLU A 11 -8.71 -10.12 -0.14
C GLU A 11 -9.46 -9.10 0.73
N SER A 12 -8.76 -8.50 1.71
CA SER A 12 -9.31 -7.40 2.49
C SER A 12 -9.64 -6.18 1.62
N TYR A 13 -8.71 -5.73 0.79
CA TYR A 13 -8.91 -4.58 -0.12
C TYR A 13 -10.11 -4.80 -1.05
N GLN A 14 -10.20 -5.97 -1.69
CA GLN A 14 -11.30 -6.32 -2.57
C GLN A 14 -12.64 -6.27 -1.84
N SER A 15 -12.71 -6.73 -0.59
CA SER A 15 -13.95 -6.75 0.19
C SER A 15 -14.41 -5.37 0.67
N MET A 16 -13.47 -4.46 0.94
CA MET A 16 -13.74 -3.16 1.57
C MET A 16 -13.86 -2.02 0.56
N VAL A 17 -13.13 -2.10 -0.55
CA VAL A 17 -12.92 -0.96 -1.46
C VAL A 17 -13.59 -1.17 -2.82
N ILE A 18 -13.58 -2.39 -3.36
CA ILE A 18 -14.08 -2.64 -4.72
C ILE A 18 -15.62 -2.80 -4.69
N PRO A 19 -16.38 -2.07 -5.54
CA PRO A 19 -17.82 -2.24 -5.65
C PRO A 19 -18.22 -3.69 -5.97
N LYS A 20 -19.32 -4.15 -5.37
CA LYS A 20 -19.80 -5.54 -5.54
C LYS A 20 -20.23 -5.88 -6.96
N ASP A 21 -20.56 -4.85 -7.74
CA ASP A 21 -20.97 -4.92 -9.15
C ASP A 21 -19.83 -4.59 -10.12
N ALA A 22 -18.59 -4.44 -9.62
CA ALA A 22 -17.42 -4.25 -10.48
C ALA A 22 -17.28 -5.43 -11.45
N SER A 23 -17.02 -5.12 -12.72
CA SER A 23 -16.80 -6.13 -13.75
C SER A 23 -15.54 -6.95 -13.48
N ASP A 24 -15.48 -8.18 -14.00
CA ASP A 24 -14.30 -9.04 -13.91
C ASP A 24 -13.02 -8.36 -14.42
N THR A 25 -13.15 -7.49 -15.43
CA THR A 25 -12.03 -6.71 -15.97
C THR A 25 -11.53 -5.69 -14.94
N GLN A 26 -12.41 -4.93 -14.30
CA GLN A 26 -12.03 -3.99 -13.24
C GLN A 26 -11.38 -4.70 -12.06
N ILE A 27 -11.92 -5.84 -11.64
CA ILE A 27 -11.35 -6.64 -10.55
C ILE A 27 -9.94 -7.11 -10.93
N ARG A 28 -9.76 -7.65 -12.14
CA ARG A 28 -8.47 -8.15 -12.63
C ARG A 28 -7.43 -7.03 -12.70
N GLU A 29 -7.77 -5.90 -13.29
CA GLU A 29 -6.85 -4.76 -13.46
C GLU A 29 -6.50 -4.12 -12.11
N THR A 30 -7.48 -3.99 -11.22
CA THR A 30 -7.24 -3.49 -9.85
C THR A 30 -6.33 -4.44 -9.07
N ARG A 31 -6.51 -5.76 -9.24
CA ARG A 31 -5.61 -6.76 -8.63
C ARG A 31 -4.19 -6.64 -9.16
N GLN A 32 -4.03 -6.44 -10.48
CA GLN A 32 -2.71 -6.24 -11.08
C GLN A 32 -2.05 -4.98 -10.50
N ALA A 33 -2.77 -3.87 -10.41
CA ALA A 33 -2.27 -2.63 -9.82
C ALA A 33 -1.88 -2.79 -8.34
N PHE A 34 -2.72 -3.48 -7.55
CA PHE A 34 -2.45 -3.76 -6.14
C PHE A 34 -1.14 -4.54 -5.95
N TYR A 35 -0.96 -5.62 -6.70
CA TYR A 35 0.26 -6.43 -6.63
C TYR A 35 1.49 -5.70 -7.18
N ALA A 36 1.34 -4.87 -8.21
CA ALA A 36 2.42 -4.04 -8.72
C ALA A 36 2.88 -3.02 -7.65
N GLY A 37 1.93 -2.35 -6.98
CA GLY A 37 2.23 -1.44 -5.87
C GLY A 37 2.95 -2.15 -4.72
N ALA A 38 2.47 -3.33 -4.32
CA ALA A 38 3.13 -4.14 -3.29
C ALA A 38 4.56 -4.55 -3.69
N ALA A 39 4.77 -4.93 -4.95
CA ALA A 39 6.09 -5.29 -5.47
C ALA A 39 7.05 -4.09 -5.49
N LEU A 40 6.57 -2.91 -5.87
CA LEU A 40 7.38 -1.67 -5.87
C LEU A 40 7.76 -1.26 -4.45
N LEU A 41 6.81 -1.29 -3.50
CA LEU A 41 7.11 -1.01 -2.10
C LEU A 41 8.14 -1.99 -1.54
N TRP A 42 7.97 -3.30 -1.80
CA TRP A 42 8.92 -4.31 -1.39
C TRP A 42 10.32 -4.07 -1.96
N GLN A 43 10.43 -3.79 -3.26
CA GLN A 43 11.71 -3.47 -3.89
C GLN A 43 12.35 -2.22 -3.27
N SER A 44 11.56 -1.18 -3.00
CA SER A 44 12.04 0.02 -2.31
C SER A 44 12.62 -0.31 -0.95
N LEU A 45 11.94 -1.13 -0.14
CA LEU A 45 12.45 -1.53 1.18
C LEU A 45 13.74 -2.36 1.08
N MET A 46 13.82 -3.29 0.12
CA MET A 46 15.00 -4.14 -0.08
C MET A 46 16.22 -3.40 -0.62
N LEU A 47 16.07 -2.21 -1.21
CA LEU A 47 17.20 -1.42 -1.71
C LEU A 47 18.04 -0.77 -0.60
N PHE A 48 17.44 -0.51 0.57
CA PHE A 48 18.11 0.22 1.66
C PHE A 48 18.36 -0.66 2.89
N LEU A 49 17.60 -1.75 3.05
CA LEU A 49 17.87 -2.76 4.08
C LEU A 49 18.90 -3.76 3.55
N ASP A 50 20.19 -3.46 3.75
CA ASP A 50 21.27 -4.39 3.40
C ASP A 50 21.20 -5.66 4.29
N ASN A 51 21.48 -6.84 3.72
CA ASN A 51 21.08 -8.12 4.32
C ASN A 51 21.81 -8.50 5.62
N ASP A 52 22.95 -7.87 5.91
CA ASP A 52 23.83 -8.26 7.03
C ASP A 52 24.19 -7.09 7.97
N ALA A 53 23.47 -5.97 7.89
CA ALA A 53 23.70 -4.80 8.72
C ALA A 53 22.42 -4.35 9.45
N GLU A 54 22.58 -3.87 10.69
CA GLU A 54 21.51 -3.13 11.37
C GLU A 54 21.10 -1.92 10.49
N PRO A 55 19.79 -1.64 10.34
CA PRO A 55 19.32 -0.48 9.59
C PRO A 55 20.00 0.80 10.09
N THR A 56 20.52 1.59 9.17
CA THR A 56 21.12 2.88 9.50
C THR A 56 20.05 3.90 9.90
N THR A 57 20.45 5.01 10.51
CA THR A 57 19.53 6.14 10.78
C THR A 57 18.84 6.62 9.51
N ASP A 58 19.54 6.62 8.36
CA ASP A 58 18.97 7.01 7.08
C ASP A 58 17.91 6.02 6.59
N ASP A 59 18.07 4.72 6.85
CA ASP A 59 17.09 3.69 6.48
C ASP A 59 15.82 3.81 7.33
N MET A 60 15.99 4.10 8.62
CA MET A 60 14.87 4.39 9.53
C MET A 60 14.12 5.65 9.08
N GLN A 61 14.84 6.72 8.70
CA GLN A 61 14.22 7.95 8.20
C GLN A 61 13.42 7.69 6.92
N ARG A 62 13.95 6.90 5.97
CA ARG A 62 13.22 6.52 4.75
C ARG A 62 11.93 5.75 5.05
N MET A 63 11.95 4.85 6.02
CA MET A 63 10.74 4.12 6.44
C MET A 63 9.71 5.06 7.06
N GLU A 64 10.14 6.04 7.86
CA GLU A 64 9.27 7.08 8.41
C GLU A 64 8.68 7.96 7.31
N ASP A 65 9.50 8.41 6.36
CA ASP A 65 9.05 9.23 5.22
C ASP A 65 7.97 8.51 4.39
N LEU A 66 8.17 7.21 4.11
CA LEU A 66 7.19 6.37 3.43
C LEU A 66 5.87 6.26 4.22
N GLN A 67 5.96 6.07 5.53
CA GLN A 67 4.77 5.99 6.40
C GLN A 67 4.00 7.32 6.40
N VAL A 68 4.70 8.44 6.54
CA VAL A 68 4.12 9.78 6.49
C VAL A 68 3.43 10.05 5.15
N GLU A 69 4.05 9.66 4.03
CA GLU A 69 3.48 9.81 2.70
C GLU A 69 2.16 9.01 2.54
N ILE A 70 2.16 7.74 2.97
CA ILE A 70 0.98 6.86 2.92
C ILE A 70 -0.15 7.42 3.78
N ASP A 71 0.15 7.85 5.01
CA ASP A 71 -0.86 8.39 5.93
C ASP A 71 -1.42 9.72 5.43
N ALA A 72 -0.57 10.60 4.89
CA ALA A 72 -1.01 11.87 4.31
C ALA A 72 -1.97 11.64 3.12
N TYR A 73 -1.66 10.66 2.26
CA TYR A 73 -2.55 10.29 1.15
C TYR A 73 -3.88 9.71 1.67
N GLY A 74 -3.85 8.83 2.66
CA GLY A 74 -5.06 8.26 3.28
C GLY A 74 -5.98 9.33 3.87
N GLN A 75 -5.42 10.27 4.63
CA GLN A 75 -6.16 11.40 5.18
C GLN A 75 -6.75 12.30 4.09
N GLN A 76 -6.00 12.53 3.01
CA GLN A 76 -6.49 13.32 1.88
C GLN A 76 -7.66 12.61 1.18
N LEU A 77 -7.54 11.31 0.93
CA LEU A 77 -8.58 10.50 0.33
C LEU A 77 -9.85 10.50 1.19
N ASP A 78 -9.73 10.35 2.50
CA ASP A 78 -10.86 10.42 3.44
C ASP A 78 -11.55 11.79 3.39
N ARG A 79 -10.78 12.88 3.35
CA ARG A 79 -11.34 14.23 3.19
C ARG A 79 -12.14 14.37 1.89
N ASP A 80 -11.61 13.85 0.79
CA ASP A 80 -12.23 13.94 -0.53
C ASP A 80 -13.52 13.10 -0.61
N LEU A 81 -13.51 11.90 -0.03
CA LEU A 81 -14.67 11.01 0.02
C LEU A 81 -15.76 11.54 0.97
N LEU A 82 -15.37 12.10 2.12
CA LEU A 82 -16.29 12.62 3.14
C LEU A 82 -16.70 14.08 2.92
N LYS A 83 -16.14 14.75 1.91
CA LYS A 83 -16.34 16.19 1.61
C LYS A 83 -16.06 17.09 2.83
N LEU A 84 -15.05 16.76 3.63
CA LEU A 84 -14.71 17.54 4.82
C LEU A 84 -14.11 18.91 4.40
N PRO A 85 -14.47 20.02 5.07
CA PRO A 85 -13.95 21.33 4.73
C PRO A 85 -12.44 21.42 4.99
N THR A 86 -11.71 22.02 4.05
CA THR A 86 -10.32 22.43 4.21
C THR A 86 -10.31 23.74 5.02
N HIS A 87 -9.76 23.68 6.24
CA HIS A 87 -9.57 24.87 7.09
C HIS A 87 -8.18 25.46 6.90
#